data_AF-A0A352V6Z4-F1
#
_entry.id   AF-A0A352V6Z4-F1
#
_cell.length_a   1.000
_cell.length_b   1.000
_cell.length_c   1.000
_cell.angle_alpha   90.00
_cell.angle_beta   90.00
_cell.angle_gamma   90.00
#
_symmetry.space_group_name_H-M   'P 1'
#
loop_
_entity.id
_entity.type
_entity.pdbx_description
1 polymer ?
#
loop_
_entity_poly.entity_id
_entity_poly.type
_entity_poly.pdbx_seq_one_letter_code
_entity_poly.pdbx_strand_id
1 'polypeptide(L)'
;MNATKPKSFYRDLIHKRGKTRHFRYQFTADFRVRSSLKTENIEEAIEKAIEIYEQNKDKSRATAETEKSLTLKTLSEKYIENKRQINGRTIKHYKDQEKAVLKILGENYLAHSMNMDEAERLINVFEQSGKKPRTIYHRIRYLKTIYEWAVNRFRDVFPYDKLSAMELPHVPKKNKTQRYSEIIMEDELMDFFYEINEYHAPIAFTSLCTGMLNIEIRNAKRYN
;
A
#
# COMPACT_ATOMS: atom_id res chain seq x y z
N MET A 1 56.45 -16.69 -4.35
CA MET A 1 55.78 -17.94 -3.92
C MET A 1 54.30 -17.64 -3.72
N ASN A 2 53.44 -18.18 -4.59
CA ASN A 2 52.00 -17.93 -4.59
C ASN A 2 51.31 -18.78 -3.52
N ALA A 3 50.70 -18.16 -2.52
CA ALA A 3 49.86 -18.83 -1.54
C ALA A 3 48.44 -18.99 -2.09
N THR A 4 48.17 -20.16 -2.68
CA THR A 4 46.83 -20.64 -3.04
C THR A 4 45.99 -20.83 -1.78
N LYS A 5 44.95 -20.00 -1.60
CA LYS A 5 43.94 -20.24 -0.55
C LYS A 5 43.08 -21.46 -0.91
N PRO A 6 42.71 -22.33 0.04
CA PRO A 6 42.04 -23.59 -0.26
C PRO A 6 40.58 -23.39 -0.67
N LYS A 7 40.11 -24.23 -1.60
CA LYS A 7 38.77 -24.31 -2.19
C LYS A 7 37.61 -24.46 -1.18
N SER A 8 37.88 -24.62 0.12
CA SER A 8 36.86 -24.80 1.16
C SER A 8 36.17 -23.50 1.59
N PHE A 9 36.78 -22.32 1.40
CA PHE A 9 36.20 -21.05 1.88
C PHE A 9 34.95 -20.62 1.10
N TYR A 10 34.80 -21.06 -0.16
CA TYR A 10 33.64 -20.72 -1.00
C TYR A 10 32.43 -21.66 -0.79
N ARG A 11 32.60 -22.80 -0.12
CA ARG A 11 31.49 -23.74 0.12
C ARG A 11 30.55 -23.26 1.22
N ASP A 12 31.07 -22.58 2.24
CA ASP A 12 30.28 -22.13 3.39
C ASP A 12 29.44 -20.88 3.10
N LEU A 13 29.82 -20.08 2.10
CA LEU A 13 29.01 -18.96 1.62
C LEU A 13 27.75 -19.42 0.87
N ILE A 14 27.73 -20.67 0.40
CA ILE A 14 26.60 -21.22 -0.36
C ILE A 14 25.52 -21.77 0.59
N HIS A 15 25.88 -22.29 1.77
CA HIS A 15 24.91 -22.85 2.70
C HIS A 15 24.16 -21.83 3.58
N LYS A 16 24.66 -20.59 3.73
CA LYS A 16 23.93 -19.53 4.46
C LYS A 16 22.95 -18.70 3.60
N ARG A 17 22.84 -18.95 2.29
CA ARG A 17 21.95 -18.21 1.35
C ARG A 17 20.58 -18.87 1.11
N GLY A 18 20.07 -19.62 2.08
CA GLY A 18 18.75 -20.28 2.01
C GLY A 18 17.52 -19.34 2.02
N LYS A 19 17.69 -18.01 2.10
CA LYS A 19 16.57 -17.04 2.15
C LYS A 19 16.60 -15.94 1.08
N THR A 20 17.37 -16.12 0.01
CA THR A 20 17.36 -15.24 -1.18
C THR A 20 16.82 -15.98 -2.40
N ARG A 21 15.62 -16.55 -2.28
CA ARG A 21 14.72 -16.78 -3.42
C ARG A 21 13.86 -15.53 -3.41
N HIS A 22 14.09 -14.51 -4.25
CA HIS A 22 13.24 -14.20 -5.39
C HIS A 22 13.96 -13.31 -6.44
N PHE A 23 15.25 -12.98 -6.24
CA PHE A 23 16.01 -12.13 -7.18
C PHE A 23 16.58 -12.87 -8.41
N ARG A 24 16.28 -14.17 -8.57
CA ARG A 24 16.92 -15.01 -9.59
C ARG A 24 16.15 -15.16 -10.91
N TYR A 25 14.99 -14.51 -11.07
CA TYR A 25 14.08 -14.80 -12.20
C TYR A 25 13.87 -13.69 -13.24
N GLN A 26 14.53 -12.52 -13.13
CA GLN A 26 14.45 -11.50 -14.19
C GLN A 26 15.77 -11.16 -14.87
N PHE A 27 16.93 -11.42 -14.25
CA PHE A 27 18.23 -11.24 -14.91
C PHE A 27 18.62 -12.38 -15.87
N THR A 28 17.90 -13.51 -15.83
CA THR A 28 18.21 -14.70 -16.65
C THR A 28 17.41 -14.76 -17.96
N ALA A 29 16.44 -13.87 -18.19
CA ALA A 29 15.60 -13.92 -19.38
C ALA A 29 16.26 -13.26 -20.60
N ASP A 30 16.98 -12.15 -20.41
CA ASP A 30 17.58 -11.41 -21.53
C ASP A 30 19.01 -11.84 -21.88
N PHE A 31 19.65 -12.69 -21.05
CA PHE A 31 21.01 -13.19 -21.31
C PHE A 31 21.03 -14.57 -22.00
N ARG A 32 19.99 -14.93 -22.77
CA ARG A 32 20.07 -16.00 -23.76
C ARG A 32 20.64 -15.45 -25.06
N VAL A 33 21.89 -15.00 -25.01
CA VAL A 33 22.70 -14.83 -26.21
C VAL A 33 22.88 -16.24 -26.79
N ARG A 34 22.25 -16.48 -27.93
CA ARG A 34 22.32 -17.75 -28.66
C ARG A 34 23.79 -18.09 -28.92
N SER A 35 24.18 -19.27 -28.45
CA SER A 35 25.51 -19.86 -28.53
C SER A 35 25.86 -20.30 -29.95
N SER A 36 26.12 -19.34 -30.85
CA SER A 36 26.71 -19.61 -32.17
C SER A 36 27.61 -18.47 -32.66
N LEU A 37 28.20 -17.68 -31.76
CA LEU A 37 29.22 -16.71 -32.13
C LEU A 37 30.55 -17.45 -32.26
N LYS A 38 30.99 -17.63 -33.51
CA LYS A 38 32.38 -17.94 -33.84
C LYS A 38 33.28 -16.93 -33.13
N THR A 39 34.45 -17.37 -32.69
CA THR A 39 35.42 -16.66 -31.84
C THR A 39 35.90 -15.28 -32.34
N GLU A 40 35.40 -14.78 -33.46
CA GLU A 40 35.84 -13.54 -34.09
C GLU A 40 35.18 -12.27 -33.54
N ASN A 41 34.05 -12.33 -32.82
CA ASN A 41 33.35 -11.12 -32.33
C ASN A 41 33.14 -11.09 -30.80
N ILE A 42 34.02 -11.74 -30.03
CA ILE A 42 33.90 -11.76 -28.56
C ILE A 42 34.16 -10.35 -27.99
N GLU A 43 35.14 -9.62 -28.52
CA GLU A 43 35.45 -8.25 -28.09
C GLU A 43 34.28 -7.30 -28.38
N GLU A 44 33.70 -7.36 -29.58
CA GLU A 44 32.53 -6.56 -29.97
C GLU A 44 31.28 -6.89 -29.12
N ALA A 45 31.13 -8.15 -28.71
CA ALA A 45 30.06 -8.58 -27.80
C ALA A 45 30.28 -8.09 -26.36
N ILE A 46 31.53 -8.03 -25.89
CA ILE A 46 31.90 -7.48 -24.59
C ILE A 46 31.68 -5.96 -24.58
N GLU A 47 32.09 -5.25 -25.62
CA GLU A 47 31.87 -3.81 -25.75
C GLU A 47 30.38 -3.46 -25.74
N LYS A 48 29.55 -4.18 -26.51
CA LYS A 48 28.09 -4.01 -26.47
C LYS A 48 27.50 -4.32 -25.10
N ALA A 49 28.03 -5.32 -24.38
CA ALA A 49 27.57 -5.64 -23.03
C ALA A 49 27.93 -4.55 -22.00
N ILE A 50 29.12 -3.95 -22.13
CA ILE A 50 29.56 -2.80 -21.30
C ILE A 50 28.68 -1.59 -21.63
N GLU A 51 28.43 -1.30 -22.90
CA GLU A 51 27.60 -0.18 -23.33
C GLU A 51 26.16 -0.31 -22.79
N ILE A 52 25.56 -1.51 -22.88
CA ILE A 52 24.24 -1.80 -22.29
C ILE A 52 24.26 -1.60 -20.78
N TYR A 53 25.34 -2.01 -20.11
CA TYR A 53 25.49 -1.83 -18.66
C TYR A 53 25.59 -0.35 -18.27
N GLU A 54 26.38 0.45 -18.99
CA GLU A 54 26.51 1.89 -18.74
C GLU A 54 25.21 2.64 -19.01
N GLN A 55 24.54 2.36 -20.15
CA GLN A 55 23.23 2.92 -20.45
C GLN A 55 22.19 2.57 -19.38
N ASN A 56 22.21 1.33 -18.87
CA ASN A 56 21.31 0.91 -17.80
C ASN A 56 21.67 1.55 -16.44
N LYS A 57 22.95 1.80 -16.18
CA LYS A 57 23.42 2.50 -14.99
C LYS A 57 22.96 3.97 -14.98
N ASP A 58 23.03 4.64 -16.13
CA ASP A 58 22.56 6.04 -16.25
C ASP A 58 21.04 6.13 -16.23
N LYS A 59 20.33 5.18 -16.85
CA LYS A 59 18.87 5.03 -16.68
C LYS A 59 18.50 4.81 -15.21
N SER A 60 19.23 3.96 -14.49
CA SER A 60 18.99 3.69 -13.06
C SER A 60 19.24 4.92 -12.19
N ARG A 61 20.24 5.75 -12.53
CA ARG A 61 20.49 7.03 -11.86
C ARG A 61 19.39 8.05 -12.13
N ALA A 62 18.97 8.19 -13.38
CA ALA A 62 17.87 9.09 -13.77
C ALA A 62 16.53 8.66 -13.15
N THR A 63 16.24 7.36 -13.07
CA THR A 63 15.07 6.85 -12.34
C THR A 63 15.17 7.10 -10.85
N ALA A 64 16.35 6.93 -10.23
CA ALA A 64 16.54 7.22 -8.82
C ALA A 64 16.39 8.73 -8.49
N GLU A 65 16.83 9.63 -9.37
CA GLU A 65 16.67 11.08 -9.21
C GLU A 65 15.20 11.52 -9.39
N THR A 66 14.51 11.00 -10.40
CA THR A 66 13.08 11.26 -10.59
C THR A 66 12.24 10.66 -9.46
N GLU A 67 12.58 9.49 -8.94
CA GLU A 67 11.92 8.91 -7.77
C GLU A 67 12.28 9.62 -6.46
N LYS A 68 13.46 10.24 -6.33
CA LYS A 68 13.76 11.16 -5.22
C LYS A 68 12.95 12.44 -5.29
N SER A 69 12.49 12.85 -6.47
CA SER A 69 11.57 13.99 -6.60
C SER A 69 10.10 13.61 -6.30
N LEU A 70 9.81 12.35 -5.96
CA LEU A 70 8.45 11.87 -5.74
C LEU A 70 7.82 12.52 -4.49
N THR A 71 6.74 13.26 -4.70
CA THR A 71 5.95 13.85 -3.62
C THR A 71 5.02 12.81 -3.00
N LEU A 72 4.56 13.06 -1.78
CA LEU A 72 3.60 12.20 -1.08
C LEU A 72 2.27 12.10 -1.84
N LYS A 73 1.85 13.18 -2.50
CA LYS A 73 0.66 13.20 -3.35
C LYS A 73 0.81 12.24 -4.53
N THR A 74 1.89 12.37 -5.31
CA THR A 74 2.12 11.50 -6.47
C THR A 74 2.33 10.03 -6.05
N LEU A 75 2.98 9.78 -4.92
CA LEU A 75 3.11 8.43 -4.36
C LEU A 75 1.75 7.83 -3.99
N SER A 76 0.89 8.61 -3.35
CA SER A 76 -0.46 8.21 -2.99
C SER A 76 -1.33 7.94 -4.23
N GLU A 77 -1.28 8.81 -5.24
CA GLU A 77 -2.02 8.63 -6.49
C GLU A 77 -1.63 7.31 -7.17
N LYS A 78 -0.33 7.01 -7.25
CA LYS A 78 0.18 5.73 -7.78
C LYS A 78 -0.30 4.53 -6.96
N TYR A 79 -0.31 4.65 -5.63
CA TYR A 79 -0.84 3.60 -4.75
C TYR A 79 -2.35 3.38 -4.98
N ILE A 80 -3.16 4.45 -5.04
CA ILE A 80 -4.60 4.36 -5.26
C ILE A 80 -4.89 3.78 -6.64
N GLU A 81 -4.14 4.17 -7.67
CA GLU A 81 -4.25 3.60 -9.01
C GLU A 81 -3.99 2.09 -9.00
N ASN A 82 -2.94 1.64 -8.29
CA ASN A 82 -2.68 0.22 -8.09
C ASN A 82 -3.83 -0.50 -7.36
N LYS A 83 -4.56 0.20 -6.48
CA LYS A 83 -5.72 -0.32 -5.75
C LYS A 83 -7.06 -0.16 -6.47
N ARG A 84 -7.11 0.40 -7.69
CA ARG A 84 -8.38 0.64 -8.43
C ARG A 84 -9.21 -0.63 -8.67
N GLN A 85 -8.59 -1.81 -8.61
CA GLN A 85 -9.28 -3.10 -8.71
C GLN A 85 -10.11 -3.48 -7.46
N ILE A 86 -10.05 -2.71 -6.36
CA ILE A 86 -10.50 -3.14 -5.01
C ILE A 86 -11.70 -2.32 -4.50
N ASN A 87 -12.74 -2.09 -5.33
CA ASN A 87 -14.01 -1.43 -4.96
C ASN A 87 -13.94 0.11 -4.78
N GLY A 88 -14.85 0.84 -5.44
CA GLY A 88 -14.91 2.30 -5.45
C GLY A 88 -15.13 2.97 -4.08
N ARG A 89 -15.78 2.29 -3.11
CA ARG A 89 -15.91 2.81 -1.73
C ARG A 89 -14.57 2.89 -1.02
N THR A 90 -13.71 1.89 -1.24
CA THR A 90 -12.37 1.83 -0.69
C THR A 90 -11.51 2.97 -1.24
N ILE A 91 -11.62 3.24 -2.54
CA ILE A 91 -10.90 4.34 -3.22
C ILE A 91 -11.30 5.70 -2.63
N LYS A 92 -12.60 5.95 -2.47
CA LYS A 92 -13.08 7.20 -1.84
C LYS A 92 -12.52 7.37 -0.43
N HIS A 93 -12.57 6.30 0.36
CA HIS A 93 -12.02 6.32 1.72
C HIS A 93 -10.52 6.67 1.76
N TYR A 94 -9.72 6.12 0.83
CA TYR A 94 -8.30 6.44 0.72
C TYR A 94 -8.04 7.89 0.27
N LYS A 95 -8.79 8.40 -0.71
CA LYS A 95 -8.70 9.82 -1.12
C LYS A 95 -9.05 10.79 0.02
N ASP A 96 -10.00 10.41 0.88
CA ASP A 96 -10.34 11.23 2.04
C ASP A 96 -9.20 11.23 3.09
N GLN A 97 -8.47 10.11 3.24
CA GLN A 97 -7.29 10.06 4.11
C GLN A 97 -6.12 10.86 3.52
N GLU A 98 -5.89 10.72 2.22
CA GLU A 98 -4.88 11.48 1.46
C GLU A 98 -5.01 12.98 1.69
N LYS A 99 -6.18 13.55 1.42
CA LYS A 99 -6.45 14.97 1.61
C LYS A 99 -6.17 15.44 3.02
N ALA A 100 -6.50 14.61 4.02
CA ALA A 100 -6.29 14.95 5.42
C ALA A 100 -4.79 14.98 5.78
N VAL A 101 -3.99 14.07 5.23
CA VAL A 101 -2.54 14.03 5.43
C VAL A 101 -1.85 15.17 4.69
N LEU A 102 -2.20 15.39 3.42
CA LEU A 102 -1.63 16.47 2.59
C LEU A 102 -2.00 17.86 3.11
N LYS A 103 -3.13 18.02 3.80
CA LYS A 103 -3.47 19.30 4.47
C LYS A 103 -2.44 19.67 5.56
N ILE A 104 -1.80 18.69 6.18
CA ILE A 104 -0.81 18.93 7.25
C ILE A 104 0.60 19.05 6.66
N LEU A 105 0.99 18.13 5.79
CA LEU A 105 2.36 18.07 5.27
C LEU A 105 2.58 18.95 4.03
N GLY A 106 1.52 19.30 3.30
CA GLY A 106 1.57 19.98 2.02
C GLY A 106 1.58 19.01 0.83
N GLU A 107 1.05 19.46 -0.31
CA GLU A 107 0.97 18.64 -1.54
C GLU A 107 2.33 18.35 -2.18
N ASN A 108 3.29 19.24 -1.96
CA ASN A 108 4.66 19.14 -2.49
C ASN A 108 5.63 18.47 -1.51
N TYR A 109 5.13 17.90 -0.43
CA TYR A 109 5.95 17.22 0.56
C TYR A 109 6.68 16.04 -0.10
N LEU A 110 8.01 16.01 -0.02
CA LEU A 110 8.82 14.95 -0.59
C LEU A 110 8.64 13.67 0.23
N ALA A 111 8.18 12.60 -0.41
CA ALA A 111 7.83 11.40 0.35
C ALA A 111 9.06 10.76 1.02
N HIS A 112 10.25 10.85 0.41
CA HIS A 112 11.45 10.29 1.01
C HIS A 112 11.98 11.07 2.22
N SER A 113 11.56 12.33 2.43
CA SER A 113 12.08 13.18 3.51
C SER A 113 11.49 12.84 4.87
N MET A 114 10.36 12.13 4.90
CA MET A 114 9.68 11.71 6.12
C MET A 114 10.63 11.04 7.10
N ASN A 115 10.58 11.53 8.33
CA ASN A 115 11.24 10.96 9.49
C ASN A 115 10.19 10.67 10.59
N MET A 116 10.64 10.04 11.69
CA MET A 116 9.75 9.67 12.78
C MET A 116 9.16 10.89 13.51
N ASP A 117 9.95 11.94 13.73
CA ASP A 117 9.51 13.16 14.42
C ASP A 117 8.38 13.87 13.66
N GLU A 118 8.48 13.94 12.33
CA GLU A 118 7.44 14.51 11.46
C GLU A 118 6.16 13.66 11.47
N ALA A 119 6.31 12.34 11.52
CA ALA A 119 5.20 11.41 11.65
C ALA A 119 4.50 11.55 13.02
N GLU A 120 5.26 11.70 14.10
CA GLU A 120 4.72 11.97 15.45
C GLU A 120 4.00 13.32 15.53
N ARG A 121 4.59 14.38 14.94
CA ARG A 121 3.90 15.68 14.81
C ARG A 121 2.57 15.54 14.08
N LEU A 122 2.51 14.73 13.03
CA LEU A 122 1.29 14.47 12.28
C LEU A 122 0.22 13.74 13.14
N ILE A 123 0.63 12.79 14.00
CA ILE A 123 -0.28 12.20 15.00
C ILE A 123 -0.82 13.29 15.92
N ASN A 124 0.07 14.08 16.53
CA ASN A 124 -0.30 15.10 17.51
C ASN A 124 -1.29 16.12 16.91
N VAL A 125 -1.05 16.58 15.68
CA VAL A 125 -1.98 17.48 14.97
C VAL A 125 -3.33 16.82 14.72
N PHE A 126 -3.37 15.52 14.40
CA PHE A 126 -4.65 14.83 14.25
C PHE A 126 -5.38 14.62 15.57
N GLU A 127 -4.67 14.35 16.67
CA GLU A 127 -5.26 14.21 18.00
C GLU A 127 -5.82 15.55 18.49
N GLN A 128 -5.08 16.64 18.30
CA GLN A 128 -5.52 18.00 18.61
C GLN A 128 -6.71 18.47 17.76
N SER A 129 -6.96 17.84 16.61
CA SER A 129 -8.09 18.20 15.73
C SER A 129 -9.47 17.80 16.27
N GLY A 130 -9.55 17.14 17.45
CA GLY A 130 -10.81 16.74 18.09
C GLY A 130 -11.57 15.63 17.33
N LYS A 131 -10.94 14.97 16.37
CA LYS A 131 -11.55 13.89 15.59
C LYS A 131 -11.58 12.58 16.38
N LYS A 132 -12.55 11.72 16.06
CA LYS A 132 -12.70 10.40 16.69
C LYS A 132 -11.40 9.58 16.56
N PRO A 133 -10.95 8.85 17.61
CA PRO A 133 -9.71 8.06 17.57
C PRO A 133 -9.62 7.09 16.38
N ARG A 134 -10.76 6.50 16.00
CA ARG A 134 -10.84 5.62 14.82
C ARG A 134 -10.52 6.33 13.51
N THR A 135 -10.90 7.59 13.35
CA THR A 135 -10.57 8.38 12.17
C THR A 135 -9.06 8.67 12.11
N ILE A 136 -8.45 8.98 13.26
CA ILE A 136 -7.00 9.20 13.37
C ILE A 136 -6.26 7.92 13.01
N TYR A 137 -6.69 6.79 13.60
CA TYR A 137 -6.17 5.45 13.27
C TYR A 137 -6.19 5.18 11.76
N HIS A 138 -7.30 5.44 11.07
CA HIS A 138 -7.39 5.19 9.63
C HIS A 138 -6.43 6.07 8.82
N ARG A 139 -6.17 7.32 9.24
CA ARG A 139 -5.20 8.21 8.57
C ARG A 139 -3.77 7.76 8.76
N ILE A 140 -3.38 7.45 9.99
CA ILE A 140 -2.02 6.97 10.28
C ILE A 140 -1.81 5.61 9.60
N ARG A 141 -2.80 4.71 9.67
CA ARG A 141 -2.72 3.42 8.99
C ARG A 141 -2.61 3.56 7.47
N TYR A 142 -3.32 4.51 6.88
CA TYR A 142 -3.20 4.82 5.46
C TYR A 142 -1.77 5.27 5.12
N LEU A 143 -1.17 6.18 5.91
CA LEU A 143 0.21 6.62 5.71
C LEU A 143 1.20 5.45 5.81
N LYS A 144 1.11 4.64 6.88
CA LYS A 144 1.95 3.43 7.02
C LYS A 144 1.83 2.49 5.82
N THR A 145 0.59 2.24 5.36
CA THR A 145 0.34 1.38 4.20
C THR A 145 1.00 1.92 2.92
N ILE A 146 1.02 3.24 2.72
CA ILE A 146 1.68 3.85 1.57
C ILE A 146 3.19 3.65 1.64
N TYR A 147 3.81 3.87 2.79
CA TYR A 147 5.26 3.72 2.95
C TYR A 147 5.69 2.26 2.86
N GLU A 148 4.91 1.33 3.43
CA GLU A 148 5.10 -0.10 3.25
C GLU A 148 5.03 -0.49 1.76
N TRP A 149 4.08 0.06 1.01
CA TRP A 149 4.00 -0.16 -0.43
C TRP A 149 5.17 0.48 -1.19
N ALA A 150 5.58 1.68 -0.82
CA ALA A 150 6.67 2.41 -1.45
C ALA A 150 8.01 1.68 -1.31
N VAL A 151 8.31 1.11 -0.14
CA VAL A 151 9.53 0.33 0.10
C VAL A 151 9.60 -0.91 -0.79
N ASN A 152 8.45 -1.55 -1.03
CA ASN A 152 8.36 -2.72 -1.89
C ASN A 152 8.48 -2.38 -3.38
N ARG A 153 8.14 -1.16 -3.79
CA ARG A 153 8.04 -0.73 -5.19
C ARG A 153 9.22 0.14 -5.67
N PHE A 154 9.77 0.96 -4.77
CA PHE A 154 10.76 2.01 -5.01
C PHE A 154 11.92 1.87 -4.03
N ARG A 155 12.53 0.69 -3.96
CA ARG A 155 13.52 0.34 -2.94
C ARG A 155 14.76 1.24 -2.95
N ASP A 156 15.12 1.77 -4.12
CA ASP A 156 16.29 2.65 -4.28
C ASP A 156 16.08 4.03 -3.63
N VAL A 157 14.83 4.45 -3.45
CA VAL A 157 14.45 5.72 -2.80
C VAL A 157 13.91 5.50 -1.38
N PHE A 158 13.23 4.39 -1.17
CA PHE A 158 12.68 3.96 0.12
C PHE A 158 13.35 2.65 0.56
N PRO A 159 14.59 2.70 1.07
CA PRO A 159 15.34 1.49 1.38
C PRO A 159 14.73 0.66 2.52
N TYR A 160 13.96 1.29 3.40
CA TYR A 160 13.25 0.66 4.52
C TYR A 160 12.01 1.47 4.92
N ASP A 161 11.05 0.81 5.57
CA ASP A 161 9.82 1.44 6.06
C ASP A 161 10.12 2.24 7.33
N LYS A 162 10.35 3.54 7.14
CA LYS A 162 10.62 4.49 8.21
C LYS A 162 9.47 4.58 9.21
N LEU A 163 8.25 4.25 8.82
CA LEU A 163 7.06 4.36 9.68
C LEU A 163 6.68 3.02 10.32
N SER A 164 7.44 1.95 10.08
CA SER A 164 7.16 0.62 10.63
C SER A 164 7.04 0.63 12.16
N ALA A 165 7.93 1.37 12.84
CA ALA A 165 7.99 1.52 14.29
C ALA A 165 6.92 2.48 14.87
N MET A 166 6.24 3.26 14.02
CA MET A 166 5.23 4.23 14.46
C MET A 166 4.03 3.52 15.09
N GLU A 167 3.69 3.86 16.33
CA GLU A 167 2.54 3.29 16.99
C GLU A 167 1.23 3.85 16.40
N LEU A 168 0.24 2.97 16.27
CA LEU A 168 -1.09 3.40 15.86
C LEU A 168 -1.85 3.90 17.09
N PRO A 169 -2.58 5.02 16.98
CA PRO A 169 -3.39 5.54 18.07
C PRO A 169 -4.29 4.45 18.62
N HIS A 170 -4.38 4.37 19.96
CA HIS A 170 -5.26 3.41 20.60
C HIS A 170 -6.71 3.69 20.19
N VAL A 171 -7.34 2.73 19.52
CA VAL A 171 -8.78 2.77 19.27
C VAL A 171 -9.43 1.94 20.38
N PRO A 172 -10.14 2.55 21.34
CA PRO A 172 -10.83 1.80 22.37
C PRO A 172 -11.68 0.74 21.71
N LYS A 173 -11.49 -0.52 22.12
CA LYS A 173 -12.34 -1.62 21.68
C LYS A 173 -13.74 -1.30 22.20
N LYS A 174 -14.63 -0.84 21.31
CA LYS A 174 -16.06 -0.79 21.64
C LYS A 174 -16.46 -2.20 22.07
N ASN A 175 -16.99 -2.35 23.29
CA ASN A 175 -17.66 -3.57 23.71
C ASN A 175 -18.66 -3.96 22.61
N LYS A 176 -18.66 -5.22 22.18
CA LYS A 176 -19.49 -5.69 21.05
C LYS A 176 -20.98 -5.39 21.27
N THR A 177 -21.40 -5.23 22.52
CA THR A 177 -22.73 -4.82 22.96
C THR A 177 -23.10 -3.36 22.65
N GLN A 178 -22.13 -2.48 22.39
CA GLN A 178 -22.37 -1.05 22.09
C GLN A 178 -22.33 -0.72 20.58
N ARG A 179 -22.31 -1.75 19.72
CA ARG A 179 -22.16 -1.59 18.26
C ARG A 179 -23.46 -1.66 17.47
N TYR A 180 -24.52 -2.14 18.07
CA TYR A 180 -25.84 -1.90 17.53
C TYR A 180 -26.28 -0.56 18.14
N SER A 181 -26.54 0.45 17.30
CA SER A 181 -27.66 1.35 17.61
C SER A 181 -28.78 0.47 18.15
N GLU A 182 -29.36 0.81 19.30
CA GLU A 182 -30.47 0.11 19.97
C GLU A 182 -31.02 -1.06 19.15
N ILE A 183 -30.74 -2.29 19.60
CA ILE A 183 -31.31 -3.48 18.97
C ILE A 183 -32.81 -3.31 19.12
N ILE A 184 -33.52 -3.09 18.01
CA ILE A 184 -34.97 -3.06 17.99
C ILE A 184 -35.43 -4.45 18.39
N MET A 185 -36.04 -4.55 19.55
CA MET A 185 -36.62 -5.78 20.07
C MET A 185 -37.95 -6.09 19.36
N GLU A 186 -38.44 -7.32 19.47
CA GLU A 186 -39.65 -7.76 18.77
C GLU A 186 -40.89 -6.92 19.11
N ASP A 187 -40.97 -6.47 20.35
CA ASP A 187 -42.00 -5.57 20.88
C ASP A 187 -41.88 -4.13 20.35
N GLU A 188 -40.66 -3.66 20.11
CA GLU A 188 -40.39 -2.33 19.53
C GLU A 188 -40.55 -2.31 17.99
N LEU A 189 -40.60 -3.49 17.37
CA LEU A 189 -40.66 -3.65 15.92
C LEU A 189 -41.97 -3.10 15.34
N MET A 190 -43.08 -3.33 16.03
CA MET A 190 -44.39 -2.87 15.55
C MET A 190 -44.48 -1.34 15.60
N ASP A 191 -44.03 -0.73 16.68
CA ASP A 191 -43.98 0.73 16.82
C ASP A 191 -43.06 1.35 15.76
N PHE A 192 -41.91 0.72 15.49
CA PHE A 192 -41.03 1.11 14.40
C PHE A 192 -41.72 1.06 13.02
N PHE A 193 -42.54 0.03 12.75
CA PHE A 193 -43.31 -0.06 11.50
C PHE A 193 -44.50 0.91 11.42
N TYR A 194 -45.04 1.35 12.56
CA TYR A 194 -46.06 2.39 12.59
C TYR A 194 -45.49 3.79 12.33
N GLU A 195 -44.25 4.04 12.76
CA GLU A 195 -43.60 5.35 12.59
C GLU A 195 -42.86 5.50 11.26
N ILE A 196 -42.44 4.39 10.64
CA ILE A 196 -41.70 4.43 9.40
C ILE A 196 -42.61 4.79 8.21
N ASN A 197 -42.17 5.71 7.35
CA ASN A 197 -42.97 6.09 6.20
C ASN A 197 -43.17 4.92 5.20
N GLU A 198 -44.26 5.01 4.43
CA GLU A 198 -44.69 3.98 3.47
C GLU A 198 -43.62 3.61 2.43
N TYR A 199 -42.69 4.51 2.13
CA TYR A 199 -41.60 4.23 1.19
C TYR A 199 -40.51 3.34 1.80
N HIS A 200 -40.23 3.48 3.09
CA HIS A 200 -39.17 2.74 3.78
C HIS A 200 -39.69 1.45 4.43
N ALA A 201 -40.99 1.35 4.73
CA ALA A 201 -41.59 0.14 5.32
C ALA A 201 -41.31 -1.15 4.51
N PRO A 202 -41.48 -1.19 3.17
CA PRO A 202 -41.20 -2.40 2.40
C PRO A 202 -39.72 -2.79 2.40
N ILE A 203 -38.82 -1.81 2.47
CA ILE A 203 -37.37 -2.04 2.51
C ILE A 203 -36.98 -2.62 3.87
N ALA A 204 -37.49 -2.04 4.95
CA ALA A 204 -37.26 -2.53 6.32
C ALA A 204 -37.83 -3.93 6.51
N PHE A 205 -39.06 -4.19 6.03
CA PHE A 205 -39.69 -5.50 6.09
C PHE A 205 -38.89 -6.56 5.32
N THR A 206 -38.48 -6.25 4.08
CA THR A 206 -37.65 -7.17 3.28
C THR A 206 -36.32 -7.45 3.97
N SER A 207 -35.68 -6.44 4.56
CA SER A 207 -34.43 -6.56 5.32
C SER A 207 -34.60 -7.50 6.52
N LEU A 208 -35.70 -7.36 7.26
CA LEU A 208 -36.03 -8.23 8.40
C LEU A 208 -36.24 -9.69 7.98
N CYS A 209 -37.01 -9.93 6.91
CA CYS A 209 -37.34 -11.29 6.46
C CYS A 209 -36.16 -12.02 5.79
N THR A 210 -35.24 -11.29 5.15
CA THR A 210 -34.17 -11.89 4.33
C THR A 210 -32.78 -11.79 4.95
N GLY A 211 -32.61 -10.93 5.96
CA GLY A 211 -31.29 -10.57 6.50
C GLY A 211 -30.40 -9.78 5.53
N MET A 212 -30.93 -9.36 4.36
CA MET A 212 -30.18 -8.60 3.38
C MET A 212 -29.98 -7.15 3.83
N LEU A 213 -28.85 -6.55 3.46
CA LEU A 213 -28.59 -5.15 3.78
C LEU A 213 -29.53 -4.24 2.98
N ASN A 214 -29.97 -3.13 3.58
CA ASN A 214 -30.83 -2.13 2.91
C ASN A 214 -30.28 -1.67 1.55
N ILE A 215 -28.95 -1.61 1.40
CA ILE A 215 -28.31 -1.23 0.14
C ILE A 215 -28.48 -2.30 -0.95
N GLU A 216 -28.50 -3.58 -0.59
CA GLU A 216 -28.66 -4.70 -1.51
C GLU A 216 -30.10 -4.74 -2.02
N ILE A 217 -31.07 -4.57 -1.12
CA ILE A 217 -32.51 -4.49 -1.46
C ILE A 217 -32.80 -3.32 -2.40
N ARG A 218 -32.21 -2.15 -2.13
CA ARG A 218 -32.37 -0.96 -3.01
C ARG A 218 -31.74 -1.15 -4.38
N ASN A 219 -30.65 -1.91 -4.47
CA ASN A 219 -29.99 -2.20 -5.74
C ASN A 219 -30.73 -3.28 -6.54
N ALA A 220 -31.38 -4.24 -5.88
CA ALA A 220 -32.21 -5.26 -6.54
C ALA A 220 -33.36 -4.63 -7.35
N LYS A 221 -33.95 -3.53 -6.85
CA LYS A 221 -35.00 -2.77 -7.57
C LYS A 221 -34.52 -2.09 -8.86
N ARG A 222 -33.21 -1.99 -9.13
CA ARG A 222 -32.67 -1.35 -10.35
C ARG A 222 -32.47 -2.32 -11.53
N TYR A 223 -32.71 -3.61 -11.33
CA TYR A 223 -32.47 -4.67 -12.32
C TYR A 223 -33.75 -5.35 -12.82
N ASN A 224 -34.92 -4.84 -12.41
CA ASN A 224 -36.23 -5.15 -13.00
C ASN A 224 -36.79 -3.89 -13.66
#